data_AF-R4K796-F1
#
_entry.id   AF-R4K796-F1
#
_cell.length_a   1.000
_cell.length_b   1.000
_cell.length_c   1.000
_cell.angle_alpha   90.00
_cell.angle_beta   90.00
_cell.angle_gamma   90.00
#
_symmetry.space_group_name_H-M   'P 1'
#
loop_
_entity.id
_entity.type
_entity.pdbx_description
1 polymer ?
#
loop_
_entity_poly.entity_id
_entity_poly.type
_entity_poly.pdbx_seq_one_letter_code
_entity_poly.pdbx_strand_id
1 'polypeptide(L)'
;MYGKIIKKLRKEKKLTQEDLAKLINFKSGSAIGMIEREERELNLEALNKLSEIFNVSIDYILGKTSEKFPGEIEETTKDLQTLIKSKLEKLPKDKKEKAIKDMMKILNDADK
;
A
#
# COMPACT_ATOMS: atom_id res chain seq x y z
N MET A 1 9.28 14.02 -9.15
CA MET A 1 8.10 14.89 -9.23
C MET A 1 6.89 14.11 -8.76
N TYR A 2 6.46 14.37 -7.51
CA TYR A 2 5.36 13.71 -6.81
C TYR A 2 4.00 13.92 -7.50
N GLY A 3 3.80 15.04 -8.21
CA GLY A 3 2.56 15.32 -8.92
C GLY A 3 2.24 14.27 -10.00
N LYS A 4 3.28 13.78 -10.69
CA LYS A 4 3.16 12.67 -11.66
C LYS A 4 2.79 11.34 -10.98
N ILE A 5 3.31 11.08 -9.79
CA ILE A 5 3.02 9.87 -9.00
C ILE A 5 1.56 9.88 -8.56
N ILE A 6 1.06 11.00 -8.03
CA ILE A 6 -0.34 11.17 -7.63
C ILE A 6 -1.28 10.96 -8.83
N LYS A 7 -0.95 11.57 -9.98
CA LYS A 7 -1.73 11.40 -11.22
C LYS A 7 -1.79 9.94 -11.67
N LYS A 8 -0.67 9.22 -11.57
CA LYS A 8 -0.59 7.79 -11.86
C LYS A 8 -1.50 6.98 -10.91
N LEU A 9 -1.32 7.14 -9.60
CA LEU A 9 -2.11 6.43 -8.58
C LEU A 9 -3.61 6.69 -8.71
N ARG A 10 -4.00 7.95 -8.95
CA ARG A 10 -5.40 8.32 -9.19
C ARG A 10 -5.99 7.58 -10.40
N LYS A 11 -5.23 7.50 -11.50
CA LYS A 11 -5.66 6.78 -12.70
C LYS A 11 -5.73 5.26 -12.50
N GLU A 12 -4.80 4.67 -11.75
CA GLU A 12 -4.83 3.24 -11.39
C GLU A 12 -6.12 2.89 -10.61
N LYS A 13 -6.56 3.78 -9.72
CA LYS A 13 -7.85 3.66 -9.00
C LYS A 13 -9.07 4.10 -9.83
N LYS A 14 -8.89 4.50 -11.10
CA LYS A 14 -9.95 4.99 -12.00
C LYS A 14 -10.72 6.21 -11.46
N LEU A 15 -10.07 7.06 -10.68
CA LEU A 15 -10.67 8.26 -10.09
C LEU A 15 -10.51 9.47 -11.02
N THR A 16 -11.54 10.31 -11.11
CA THR A 16 -11.39 11.67 -11.66
C THR A 16 -10.69 12.59 -10.65
N GLN A 17 -10.23 13.77 -11.09
CA GLN A 17 -9.70 14.77 -10.16
C GLN A 17 -10.75 15.22 -9.13
N GLU A 18 -12.01 15.29 -9.55
CA GLU A 18 -13.13 15.64 -8.68
C GLU A 18 -13.40 14.55 -7.62
N ASP A 19 -13.32 13.28 -8.00
CA ASP A 19 -13.47 12.16 -7.06
C ASP A 19 -12.36 12.17 -6.01
N LEU A 20 -11.11 12.36 -6.44
CA LEU A 20 -9.99 12.43 -5.50
C LEU A 20 -10.13 13.63 -4.56
N ALA A 21 -10.55 14.79 -5.07
CA ALA A 21 -10.78 15.98 -4.25
C ALA A 21 -11.77 15.69 -3.11
N LYS A 22 -12.91 15.05 -3.42
CA LYS A 22 -13.91 14.66 -2.42
C LYS A 22 -13.32 13.71 -1.37
N LEU A 23 -12.53 12.72 -1.78
CA LEU A 23 -11.93 11.75 -0.86
C LEU A 23 -10.92 12.39 0.12
N ILE A 24 -10.19 13.42 -0.32
CA ILE A 24 -9.21 14.10 0.54
C ILE A 24 -9.72 15.39 1.20
N ASN A 25 -11.04 15.66 1.13
CA ASN A 25 -11.73 16.85 1.64
C ASN A 25 -11.28 18.18 0.98
N PHE A 26 -10.96 18.16 -0.30
CA PHE A 26 -10.71 19.35 -1.11
C PHE A 26 -11.99 19.80 -1.80
N LYS A 27 -12.18 21.12 -1.92
CA LYS A 27 -13.40 21.71 -2.48
C LYS A 27 -13.58 21.54 -3.99
N SER A 28 -12.53 21.19 -4.75
CA SER A 28 -12.63 21.02 -6.20
C SER A 28 -11.51 20.16 -6.79
N GLY A 29 -11.79 19.50 -7.92
CA GLY A 29 -10.80 18.79 -8.73
C GLY A 29 -9.72 19.68 -9.32
N SER A 30 -9.96 20.98 -9.51
CA SER A 30 -8.94 21.93 -10.00
C SER A 30 -7.73 21.98 -9.05
N ALA A 31 -7.97 21.92 -7.73
CA ALA A 31 -6.90 21.87 -6.75
C ALA A 31 -6.03 20.61 -6.89
N ILE A 32 -6.65 19.46 -7.21
CA ILE A 32 -5.91 18.22 -7.54
C ILE A 32 -5.09 18.41 -8.82
N GLY A 33 -5.65 19.06 -9.84
CA GLY A 33 -4.92 19.37 -11.07
C GLY A 33 -3.67 20.23 -10.85
N MET A 34 -3.77 21.23 -9.97
CA MET A 34 -2.61 22.06 -9.56
C MET A 34 -1.57 21.22 -8.80
N ILE A 35 -2.00 20.35 -7.89
CA ILE A 35 -1.09 19.43 -7.17
C ILE A 35 -0.40 18.47 -8.15
N GLU A 36 -1.11 17.90 -9.12
CA GLU A 36 -0.55 16.99 -10.13
C GLU A 36 0.47 17.67 -11.05
N ARG A 37 0.39 19.00 -11.18
CA ARG A 37 1.37 19.85 -11.90
C ARG A 37 2.41 20.49 -10.98
N GLU A 38 2.32 20.24 -9.67
CA GLU A 38 3.19 20.82 -8.64
C GLU A 38 3.12 22.36 -8.57
N GLU A 39 2.00 22.94 -9.01
CA GLU A 39 1.66 24.37 -8.84
C GLU A 39 1.10 24.66 -7.44
N ARG A 40 0.74 23.60 -6.71
CA ARG A 40 0.24 23.64 -5.34
C ARG A 40 0.86 22.50 -4.52
N GLU A 41 1.32 22.82 -3.33
CA GLU A 41 1.86 21.83 -2.39
C GLU A 41 0.76 21.07 -1.65
N LEU A 42 1.10 19.85 -1.22
CA LEU A 42 0.28 19.06 -0.31
C LEU A 42 0.59 19.42 1.14
N ASN A 43 -0.44 19.49 1.98
CA ASN A 43 -0.26 19.51 3.42
C ASN A 43 -0.16 18.07 3.98
N LEU A 44 0.26 17.94 5.23
CA LEU A 44 0.43 16.65 5.89
C LEU A 44 -0.86 15.83 5.93
N GLU A 45 -2.00 16.47 6.18
CA GLU A 45 -3.31 15.81 6.20
C GLU A 45 -3.65 15.16 4.85
N ALA A 46 -3.43 15.89 3.75
CA ALA A 46 -3.65 15.36 2.41
C ALA A 46 -2.68 14.22 2.08
N LEU A 47 -1.40 14.32 2.48
CA LEU A 47 -0.42 13.24 2.30
C LEU A 47 -0.85 11.96 3.01
N ASN A 48 -1.32 12.05 4.26
CA ASN A 48 -1.82 10.90 5.02
C ASN A 48 -3.02 10.24 4.32
N LYS A 49 -4.02 11.04 3.93
CA LYS A 49 -5.20 10.49 3.21
C LYS A 49 -4.82 9.84 1.88
N LEU A 50 -3.90 10.44 1.12
CA LEU A 50 -3.42 9.86 -0.13
C LEU A 50 -2.71 8.52 0.10
N SER A 51 -1.90 8.42 1.17
CA SER A 51 -1.25 7.18 1.59
C SER A 51 -2.26 6.06 1.88
N GLU A 52 -3.33 6.37 2.62
CA GLU A 52 -4.41 5.43 2.93
C GLU A 52 -5.21 5.03 1.68
N ILE A 53 -5.67 6.01 0.88
CA ILE A 53 -6.52 5.76 -0.31
C ILE A 53 -5.79 4.90 -1.34
N PHE A 54 -4.51 5.20 -1.57
CA PHE A 54 -3.70 4.51 -2.56
C PHE A 54 -3.01 3.27 -2.02
N ASN A 55 -3.05 3.07 -0.69
CA ASN A 55 -2.33 2.01 0.00
C ASN A 55 -0.87 2.00 -0.45
N VAL A 56 -0.14 3.07 -0.10
CA VAL A 56 1.29 3.27 -0.36
C VAL A 56 1.86 4.17 0.73
N SER A 57 3.16 4.13 0.96
CA SER A 57 3.85 5.06 1.85
C SER A 57 3.88 6.50 1.32
N ILE A 58 4.01 7.45 2.25
CA ILE A 58 4.23 8.85 1.92
C ILE A 58 5.54 9.04 1.14
N ASP A 59 6.59 8.29 1.48
CA ASP A 59 7.87 8.37 0.76
C ASP A 59 7.74 7.93 -0.70
N TYR A 60 6.89 6.95 -1.00
CA TYR A 60 6.55 6.60 -2.38
C TYR A 60 5.80 7.73 -3.09
N ILE A 61 4.80 8.35 -2.43
CA ILE A 61 4.04 9.48 -3.01
C ILE A 61 4.97 10.65 -3.35
N LEU A 62 5.89 10.96 -2.44
CA LEU A 62 6.88 12.03 -2.59
C LEU A 62 8.01 11.67 -3.59
N GLY A 63 8.06 10.43 -4.06
CA GLY A 63 9.08 9.95 -5.00
C GLY A 63 10.46 9.79 -4.38
N LYS A 64 10.54 9.59 -3.06
CA LYS A 64 11.79 9.30 -2.32
C LYS A 64 12.18 7.82 -2.37
N THR A 65 11.24 6.95 -2.70
CA THR A 65 11.48 5.52 -2.92
C THR A 65 10.67 5.02 -4.13
N SER A 66 11.13 3.95 -4.76
CA SER A 66 10.37 3.18 -5.76
C SER A 66 9.47 2.11 -5.13
N GLU A 67 9.69 1.77 -3.87
CA GLU A 67 8.91 0.76 -3.15
C GLU A 67 7.60 1.39 -2.66
N LYS A 68 6.47 0.74 -2.94
CA LYS A 68 5.16 1.21 -2.45
C LYS A 68 5.11 1.24 -0.93
N PHE A 69 5.78 0.29 -0.27
CA PHE A 69 5.81 0.15 1.19
C PHE A 69 7.22 -0.17 1.70
N PRO A 70 8.11 0.83 1.77
CA PRO A 70 9.41 0.64 2.40
C PRO A 70 9.19 0.20 3.87
N GLY A 71 9.60 -1.02 4.20
CA GLY A 71 9.58 -1.56 5.57
C GLY A 71 8.32 -2.33 6.01
N GLU A 72 7.15 -2.14 5.38
CA GLU A 72 5.90 -2.78 5.87
C GLU A 72 5.84 -4.29 5.58
N ILE A 73 6.46 -4.75 4.49
CA ILE A 73 6.61 -6.19 4.22
C ILE A 73 7.43 -6.85 5.34
N GLU A 74 8.44 -6.17 5.84
CA GLU A 74 9.30 -6.72 6.89
C GLU A 74 8.56 -6.83 8.24
N GLU A 75 7.69 -5.87 8.55
CA GLU A 75 6.85 -5.92 9.75
C GLU A 75 5.72 -6.96 9.61
N THR A 76 5.04 -6.99 8.46
CA THR A 76 4.00 -7.97 8.14
C THR A 76 4.55 -9.41 8.15
N THR A 77 5.78 -9.61 7.64
CA THR A 77 6.43 -10.93 7.67
C THR A 77 6.80 -11.34 9.10
N LYS A 78 7.22 -10.42 9.97
CA LYS A 78 7.45 -10.69 11.41
C LYS A 78 6.17 -11.11 12.14
N ASP A 79 5.06 -10.41 11.89
CA ASP A 79 3.76 -10.75 12.47
C ASP A 79 3.26 -12.11 12.00
N LEU A 80 3.37 -12.37 10.69
CA LEU A 80 2.99 -13.65 10.09
C LEU A 80 3.86 -14.79 10.63
N GLN A 81 5.18 -14.60 10.75
CA GLN A 81 6.09 -15.58 11.36
C GLN A 81 5.67 -15.92 12.79
N THR A 82 5.34 -14.91 13.59
CA THR A 82 4.92 -15.08 14.99
C THR A 82 3.61 -15.87 15.08
N LEU A 83 2.61 -15.51 14.27
CA LEU A 83 1.33 -16.20 14.20
C LEU A 83 1.49 -17.68 13.78
N ILE A 84 2.25 -17.93 12.71
CA ILE A 84 2.51 -19.28 12.20
C ILE A 84 3.17 -20.14 13.27
N LYS A 85 4.24 -19.62 13.92
CA LYS A 85 4.94 -20.34 14.99
C LYS A 85 3.98 -20.74 16.10
N SER A 86 3.19 -19.80 16.61
CA SER A 86 2.24 -20.03 17.70
C SER A 86 1.16 -21.06 17.35
N LYS A 87 0.69 -21.10 16.10
CA LYS A 87 -0.30 -22.08 15.63
C LYS A 87 0.32 -23.45 15.41
N LEU A 88 1.51 -23.51 14.81
CA LEU A 88 2.22 -24.77 14.58
C LEU A 88 2.60 -25.44 15.89
N GLU A 89 3.02 -24.72 16.93
CA GLU A 89 3.34 -25.30 18.23
C GLU A 89 2.18 -26.14 18.82
N LYS A 90 0.95 -25.68 18.63
CA LYS A 90 -0.28 -26.28 19.14
C LYS A 90 -0.79 -27.48 18.34
N LEU A 91 -0.21 -27.79 17.18
CA LEU A 91 -0.68 -28.87 16.31
C LEU A 91 0.00 -30.22 16.60
N PRO A 92 -0.67 -31.35 16.32
CA PRO A 92 -0.01 -32.66 16.22
C PRO A 92 1.03 -32.69 15.09
N LYS A 93 2.09 -33.52 15.24
CA LYS A 93 3.24 -33.56 14.31
C LYS A 93 2.83 -33.82 12.85
N ASP A 94 1.93 -34.77 12.62
CA ASP A 94 1.38 -35.13 11.32
C ASP A 94 0.63 -33.95 10.66
N LYS A 95 -0.10 -33.16 11.45
CA LYS A 95 -0.81 -31.97 10.96
C LYS A 95 0.12 -30.79 10.69
N LYS A 96 1.20 -30.63 11.47
CA LYS A 96 2.22 -29.60 11.22
C LYS A 96 2.88 -29.80 9.85
N GLU A 97 3.33 -31.02 9.57
CA GLU A 97 4.02 -31.34 8.31
C GLU A 97 3.12 -31.09 7.10
N LYS A 98 1.84 -31.46 7.19
CA LYS A 98 0.86 -31.17 6.13
C LYS A 98 0.65 -29.66 5.95
N ALA A 99 0.41 -28.92 7.03
CA ALA A 99 0.19 -27.48 6.97
C ALA A 99 1.38 -26.72 6.37
N ILE A 100 2.61 -27.12 6.70
CA ILE A 100 3.83 -26.52 6.13
C ILE A 100 3.89 -26.76 4.62
N LYS A 101 3.63 -27.99 4.16
CA LYS A 101 3.64 -28.34 2.72
C LYS A 101 2.58 -27.55 1.94
N ASP A 102 1.37 -27.44 2.48
CA ASP A 102 0.29 -26.68 1.85
C ASP A 102 0.64 -25.19 1.73
N MET A 103 1.23 -24.62 2.78
CA MET A 103 1.68 -23.22 2.78
C MET A 103 2.83 -22.97 1.80
N MET A 104 3.81 -23.87 1.73
CA MET A 104 4.90 -23.79 0.73
C MET A 104 4.36 -23.83 -0.71
N LYS A 105 3.35 -24.65 -0.97
CA LYS A 105 2.71 -24.72 -2.29
C LYS A 105 2.07 -23.37 -2.68
N ILE A 106 1.32 -22.76 -1.75
CA ILE A 106 0.68 -21.45 -1.98
C ILE A 106 1.74 -20.38 -2.31
N LEU A 107 2.85 -20.36 -1.58
CA LEU A 107 3.92 -19.38 -1.81
C LEU A 107 4.59 -19.56 -3.18
N ASN A 108 4.88 -20.80 -3.57
CA ASN A 108 5.50 -21.09 -4.88
C ASN A 108 4.56 -20.79 -6.07
N ASP A 109 3.25 -20.82 -5.85
CA ASP A 109 2.26 -20.48 -6.88
C ASP A 109 2.05 -18.96 -6.99
N ALA A 110 2.43 -18.16 -5.98
CA ALA A 110 2.30 -16.71 -6.01
C ALA A 110 3.35 -16.01 -6.91
N ASP A 111 4.44 -16.70 -7.24
CA ASP A 111 5.52 -16.22 -8.12
C ASP A 111 5.23 -16.46 -9.63
N LYS A 112 4.11 -17.13 -9.96
CA LYS A 112 3.69 -17.46 -11.34
C LYS A 112 2.57 -16.55 -11.83
#